data_AF-A0A8J7JFP5-F1
#
_entry.id   AF-A0A8J7JFP5-F1
#
_cell.length_a   1.000
_cell.length_b   1.000
_cell.length_c   1.000
_cell.angle_alpha   90.00
_cell.angle_beta   90.00
_cell.angle_gamma   90.00
#
_symmetry.space_group_name_H-M   'P 1'
#
loop_
_entity.id
_entity.type
_entity.pdbx_description
1 polymer ?
#
loop_
_entity_poly.entity_id
_entity_poly.type
_entity_poly.pdbx_seq_one_letter_code
_entity_poly.pdbx_strand_id
1 'polypeptide(L)'
;MFQKAVRKRAKARIGICGPAGSGKTMSALKLAFGIVGPTGKIAVLDTENESASLYAHLGDYHVAVIKPPFTVEKYISGIREAEKLGYDLIIIDSLSHAWAGTGGILEFVDSRTESAKGNKFAGWREATPKHNSLVDAMLQSQMHVIATMRSKTEYVLVDDERGKKVPKKVGMAPIQREGMDFEFTLVFDVDQERHIATTSKDRTEIFDGFHGKLTEEHGSSIRAWLESGESAKNHAGTTQEQQPSGPKSITQDQVMELETKISEVGADRDKFLAYLGVNRLEDIPAERMTAALKALEAKTKKSDGTPGTVTDITAILAARRIPFKLDETNKEVYATPSYQDTASKEFLKTKGFKWSSSYKAWVIKMAA
;
A
#
# COMPACT_ATOMS: atom_id res chain seq x y z
N MET A 1 0.40 26.17 10.30
CA MET A 1 1.48 25.84 9.35
C MET A 1 0.98 24.64 8.54
N PHE A 2 0.60 24.84 7.27
CA PHE A 2 0.01 23.81 6.41
C PHE A 2 1.00 23.41 5.32
N GLN A 3 1.07 22.13 4.98
CA GLN A 3 1.89 21.60 3.90
C GLN A 3 1.06 20.64 3.04
N LYS A 4 1.44 20.48 1.77
CA LYS A 4 0.80 19.51 0.88
C LYS A 4 0.92 18.11 1.48
N ALA A 5 -0.20 17.40 1.60
CA ALA A 5 -0.21 16.05 2.11
C ALA A 5 0.52 15.12 1.13
N VAL A 6 1.41 14.31 1.67
CA VAL A 6 2.13 13.25 0.94
C VAL A 6 1.99 11.98 1.75
N ARG A 7 1.61 10.87 1.09
CA ARG A 7 1.55 9.58 1.76
C ARG A 7 2.97 9.14 2.10
N LYS A 8 3.30 9.11 3.39
CA LYS A 8 4.56 8.56 3.89
C LYS A 8 4.44 7.06 4.09
N ARG A 9 5.57 6.35 4.07
CA ARG A 9 5.61 4.95 4.56
C ARG A 9 5.02 4.90 5.96
N ALA A 10 4.09 3.97 6.16
CA ALA A 10 3.36 3.84 7.42
C ALA A 10 3.52 2.43 7.99
N LYS A 11 3.20 2.27 9.27
CA LYS A 11 3.13 0.96 9.93
C LYS A 11 1.68 0.51 9.99
N ALA A 12 1.47 -0.80 9.85
CA ALA A 12 0.13 -1.37 9.89
C ALA A 12 -0.44 -1.21 11.30
N ARG A 13 -1.70 -0.76 11.39
CA ARG A 13 -2.52 -0.79 12.60
C ARG A 13 -3.79 -1.51 12.23
N ILE A 14 -3.90 -2.78 12.59
CA ILE A 14 -5.00 -3.65 12.15
C ILE A 14 -5.77 -4.13 13.37
N GLY A 15 -7.08 -3.95 13.37
CA GLY A 15 -8.01 -4.57 14.31
C GLY A 15 -8.63 -5.82 13.68
N ILE A 16 -8.72 -6.92 14.43
CA ILE A 16 -9.49 -8.11 14.03
C ILE A 16 -10.50 -8.42 15.12
N CYS A 17 -11.76 -8.16 14.83
CA CYS A 17 -12.90 -8.34 15.72
C CYS A 17 -13.60 -9.67 15.43
N GLY A 18 -14.20 -10.27 16.45
CA GLY A 18 -14.97 -11.51 16.25
C GLY A 18 -15.22 -12.27 17.56
N PRO A 19 -16.24 -13.14 17.59
CA PRO A 19 -16.60 -13.91 18.77
C PRO A 19 -15.54 -14.97 19.06
N ALA A 20 -15.65 -15.67 20.19
CA ALA A 20 -14.78 -16.81 20.47
C ALA A 20 -14.91 -17.87 19.36
N GLY A 21 -13.79 -18.49 18.97
CA GLY A 21 -13.78 -19.52 17.92
C GLY A 21 -13.91 -19.02 16.48
N SER A 22 -13.96 -17.72 16.20
CA SER A 22 -14.07 -17.21 14.82
C SER A 22 -12.79 -17.25 13.99
N GLY A 23 -11.67 -17.68 14.56
CA GLY A 23 -10.40 -17.76 13.84
C GLY A 23 -9.60 -16.45 13.78
N LYS A 24 -9.81 -15.53 14.73
CA LYS A 24 -9.06 -14.25 14.81
C LYS A 24 -7.54 -14.46 14.83
N THR A 25 -7.04 -15.33 15.70
CA THR A 25 -5.61 -15.65 15.84
C THR A 25 -5.02 -16.18 14.54
N MET A 26 -5.69 -17.15 13.91
CA MET A 26 -5.28 -17.68 12.61
C MET A 26 -5.24 -16.58 11.53
N SER A 27 -6.29 -15.76 11.44
CA SER A 27 -6.36 -14.66 10.48
C SER A 27 -5.26 -13.61 10.73
N ALA A 28 -4.98 -13.29 11.99
CA ALA A 28 -3.92 -12.38 12.39
C ALA A 28 -2.55 -12.89 11.95
N LEU A 29 -2.25 -14.18 12.21
CA LEU A 29 -1.00 -14.82 11.81
C LEU A 29 -0.82 -14.82 10.28
N LYS A 30 -1.86 -15.20 9.53
CA LYS A 30 -1.81 -15.18 8.06
C LYS A 30 -1.51 -13.79 7.51
N LEU A 31 -2.21 -12.77 7.99
CA LEU A 31 -1.90 -11.39 7.61
C LEU A 31 -0.49 -11.00 8.01
N ALA A 32 -0.04 -11.39 9.21
CA ALA A 32 1.28 -11.05 9.71
C ALA A 32 2.40 -11.59 8.81
N PHE A 33 2.33 -12.87 8.42
CA PHE A 33 3.30 -13.48 7.50
C PHE A 33 3.40 -12.69 6.18
N GLY A 34 2.27 -12.30 5.59
CA GLY A 34 2.27 -11.51 4.36
C GLY A 34 2.81 -10.10 4.55
N ILE A 35 2.50 -9.46 5.69
CA ILE A 35 2.94 -8.09 5.98
C ILE A 35 4.46 -8.03 6.16
N VAL A 36 5.05 -8.98 6.89
CA VAL A 36 6.49 -8.95 7.18
C VAL A 36 7.33 -9.68 6.12
N GLY A 37 6.70 -10.58 5.35
CA GLY A 37 7.34 -11.40 4.33
C GLY A 37 8.23 -12.51 4.90
N PRO A 38 8.96 -13.24 4.04
CA PRO A 38 9.58 -14.52 4.39
C PRO A 38 10.71 -14.43 5.42
N THR A 39 11.30 -13.26 5.62
CA THR A 39 12.41 -13.05 6.57
C THR A 39 12.01 -12.21 7.78
N GLY A 40 10.74 -11.80 7.85
CA GLY A 40 10.28 -10.88 8.88
C GLY A 40 10.02 -11.59 10.21
N LYS A 41 10.22 -10.86 11.31
CA LYS A 41 10.08 -11.40 12.67
C LYS A 41 8.74 -11.04 13.26
N ILE A 42 7.97 -12.04 13.68
CA ILE A 42 6.66 -11.89 14.29
C ILE A 42 6.74 -12.26 15.78
N ALA A 43 6.22 -11.38 16.63
CA ALA A 43 5.95 -11.64 18.04
C ALA A 43 4.44 -11.69 18.30
N VAL A 44 4.00 -12.54 19.22
CA VAL A 44 2.61 -12.62 19.67
C VAL A 44 2.57 -12.44 21.19
N LEU A 45 1.86 -11.41 21.67
CA LEU A 45 1.46 -11.30 23.06
C LEU A 45 0.15 -12.06 23.25
N ASP A 46 0.26 -13.27 23.80
CA ASP A 46 -0.87 -14.21 23.95
C ASP A 46 -1.46 -14.12 25.35
N THR A 47 -2.71 -13.68 25.44
CA THR A 47 -3.53 -13.63 26.66
C THR A 47 -4.68 -14.65 26.59
N GLU A 48 -4.73 -15.45 25.54
CA GLU A 48 -5.75 -16.45 25.19
C GLU A 48 -5.28 -17.87 25.56
N ASN A 49 -4.49 -17.98 26.64
CA ASN A 49 -4.01 -19.24 27.22
C ASN A 49 -3.25 -20.14 26.22
N GLU A 50 -2.23 -19.58 25.58
CA GLU A 50 -1.32 -20.31 24.66
C GLU A 50 -2.01 -20.77 23.36
N SER A 51 -3.16 -20.18 23.01
CA SER A 51 -3.86 -20.47 21.76
C SER A 51 -3.03 -20.16 20.52
N ALA A 52 -2.13 -19.17 20.60
CA ALA A 52 -1.24 -18.83 19.50
C ALA A 52 -0.30 -20.00 19.19
N SER A 53 0.21 -20.72 20.19
CA SER A 53 1.14 -21.84 20.01
C SER A 53 0.53 -23.01 19.23
N LEU A 54 -0.80 -23.15 19.22
CA LEU A 54 -1.50 -24.20 18.46
C LEU A 54 -1.35 -24.03 16.93
N TYR A 55 -0.97 -22.83 16.49
CA TYR A 55 -0.79 -22.49 15.07
C TYR A 55 0.67 -22.54 14.61
N ALA A 56 1.57 -23.19 15.36
CA ALA A 56 3.01 -23.23 15.04
C ALA A 56 3.30 -23.85 13.67
N HIS A 57 2.38 -24.67 13.15
CA HIS A 57 2.45 -25.25 11.82
C HIS A 57 2.29 -24.22 10.67
N LEU A 58 1.86 -22.99 10.95
CA LEU A 58 1.68 -21.95 9.94
C LEU A 58 3.01 -21.26 9.55
N GLY A 59 4.03 -21.31 10.41
CA GLY A 59 5.33 -20.68 10.16
C GLY A 59 6.01 -20.21 11.45
N ASP A 60 7.13 -19.52 11.30
CA ASP A 60 7.98 -19.10 12.43
C ASP A 60 7.49 -17.79 13.07
N TYR A 61 7.19 -17.84 14.37
CA TYR A 61 6.89 -16.68 15.21
C TYR A 61 7.21 -17.00 16.67
N HIS A 62 7.36 -15.97 17.49
CA HIS A 62 7.62 -16.10 18.92
C HIS A 62 6.39 -15.69 19.73
N VAL A 63 6.13 -16.38 20.83
CA VAL A 63 4.97 -16.14 21.70
C VAL A 63 5.45 -15.74 23.09
N ALA A 64 4.87 -14.66 23.63
CA ALA A 64 5.00 -14.27 25.03
C ALA A 64 3.62 -14.31 25.68
N VAL A 65 3.45 -15.19 26.67
CA VAL A 65 2.17 -15.41 27.35
C VAL A 65 1.97 -14.39 28.46
N ILE A 66 0.88 -13.64 28.42
CA ILE A 66 0.45 -12.74 29.49
C ILE A 66 -0.63 -13.44 30.31
N LYS A 67 -0.30 -13.79 31.56
CA LYS A 67 -1.27 -14.34 32.52
C LYS A 67 -1.92 -13.22 33.36
N PRO A 68 -3.14 -13.44 33.90
CA PRO A 68 -3.76 -12.53 34.86
C PRO A 68 -2.81 -12.12 36.00
N PRO A 69 -2.91 -10.89 36.52
CA PRO A 69 -3.79 -9.82 36.06
C PRO A 69 -3.35 -9.23 34.71
N PHE A 70 -4.29 -8.90 33.84
CA PHE A 70 -4.09 -8.36 32.48
C PHE A 70 -3.91 -6.83 32.49
N THR A 71 -2.99 -6.36 33.34
CA THR A 71 -2.73 -4.93 33.52
C THR A 71 -2.15 -4.30 32.25
N VAL A 72 -2.52 -3.04 31.97
CA VAL A 72 -1.96 -2.24 30.85
C VAL A 72 -0.43 -2.28 30.80
N GLU A 73 0.22 -2.22 31.95
CA GLU A 73 1.67 -2.18 32.07
C GLU A 73 2.34 -3.43 31.48
N LYS A 74 1.72 -4.61 31.61
CA LYS A 74 2.23 -5.86 31.01
C LYS A 74 2.18 -5.81 29.48
N TYR A 75 1.11 -5.26 28.92
CA TYR A 75 0.99 -5.09 27.46
C TYR A 75 2.02 -4.09 26.94
N ILE A 76 2.16 -2.93 27.59
CA ILE A 76 3.16 -1.92 27.19
C ILE A 76 4.57 -2.50 27.30
N SER A 77 4.87 -3.25 28.36
CA SER A 77 6.17 -3.92 28.53
C SER A 77 6.43 -4.91 27.39
N GLY A 78 5.45 -5.76 27.06
CA GLY A 78 5.57 -6.72 25.96
C GLY A 78 5.78 -6.06 24.59
N ILE A 79 5.07 -4.96 24.31
CA ILE A 79 5.26 -4.17 23.08
C ILE A 79 6.70 -3.65 23.02
N ARG A 80 7.17 -2.98 24.08
CA ARG A 80 8.51 -2.38 24.13
C ARG A 80 9.63 -3.43 24.07
N GLU A 81 9.42 -4.58 24.69
CA GLU A 81 10.36 -5.70 24.64
C GLU A 81 10.48 -6.26 23.22
N ALA A 82 9.35 -6.46 22.53
CA ALA A 82 9.36 -6.88 21.13
C ALA A 82 10.06 -5.84 20.23
N GLU A 83 9.84 -4.54 20.44
CA GLU A 83 10.59 -3.50 19.72
C GLU A 83 12.10 -3.60 19.96
N LYS A 84 12.49 -3.75 21.23
CA LYS A 84 13.91 -3.85 21.63
C LYS A 84 14.59 -5.08 21.01
N LEU A 85 13.87 -6.18 20.87
CA LEU A 85 14.35 -7.42 20.24
C LEU A 85 14.34 -7.37 18.71
N GLY A 86 13.85 -6.26 18.12
CA GLY A 86 13.86 -6.04 16.68
C GLY A 86 12.86 -6.90 15.93
N TYR A 87 11.69 -7.14 16.51
CA TYR A 87 10.57 -7.72 15.77
C TYR A 87 10.02 -6.71 14.75
N ASP A 88 9.47 -7.20 13.64
CA ASP A 88 8.87 -6.35 12.61
C ASP A 88 7.39 -6.12 12.87
N LEU A 89 6.72 -7.11 13.45
CA LEU A 89 5.29 -7.10 13.74
C LEU A 89 5.00 -7.74 15.10
N ILE A 90 4.08 -7.12 15.84
CA ILE A 90 3.49 -7.69 17.05
C ILE A 90 1.99 -7.95 16.86
N ILE A 91 1.55 -9.15 17.24
CA ILE A 91 0.14 -9.50 17.39
C ILE A 91 -0.20 -9.41 18.87
N ILE A 92 -1.27 -8.69 19.21
CA ILE A 92 -1.83 -8.64 20.57
C ILE A 92 -3.10 -9.48 20.55
N ASP A 93 -3.03 -10.68 21.14
CA ASP A 93 -4.10 -11.67 21.13
C ASP A 93 -4.51 -12.04 22.56
N SER A 94 -5.38 -11.31 23.25
CA SER A 94 -6.25 -10.26 22.72
C SER A 94 -6.23 -8.99 23.56
N LEU A 95 -6.59 -7.88 22.91
CA LEU A 95 -6.69 -6.56 23.56
C LEU A 95 -7.90 -6.49 24.51
N SER A 96 -8.91 -7.35 24.32
CA SER A 96 -10.10 -7.39 25.16
C SER A 96 -9.80 -7.74 26.63
N HIS A 97 -8.75 -8.51 26.91
CA HIS A 97 -8.36 -8.85 28.28
C HIS A 97 -7.78 -7.64 29.04
N ALA A 98 -7.08 -6.73 28.36
CA ALA A 98 -6.63 -5.46 28.95
C ALA A 98 -7.81 -4.57 29.39
N TRP A 99 -8.96 -4.71 28.74
CA TRP A 99 -10.17 -3.95 29.05
C TRP A 99 -11.01 -4.63 30.13
N ALA A 100 -11.48 -5.84 29.86
CA ALA A 100 -12.51 -6.53 30.64
C ALA A 100 -12.04 -7.83 31.31
N GLY A 101 -10.76 -8.21 31.16
CA GLY A 101 -10.18 -9.35 31.85
C GLY A 101 -9.81 -9.02 33.30
N THR A 102 -9.48 -10.06 34.07
CA THR A 102 -9.02 -9.91 35.46
C THR A 102 -7.84 -8.96 35.58
N GLY A 103 -7.96 -7.94 36.42
CA GLY A 103 -6.99 -6.85 36.58
C GLY A 103 -6.88 -5.88 35.41
N GLY A 104 -7.79 -5.97 34.44
CA GLY A 104 -7.94 -5.03 33.33
C GLY A 104 -8.56 -3.70 33.78
N ILE A 105 -8.83 -2.82 32.81
CA ILE A 105 -9.32 -1.45 33.07
C ILE A 105 -10.65 -1.42 33.84
N LEU A 106 -11.61 -2.29 33.53
CA LEU A 106 -12.91 -2.28 34.21
C LEU A 106 -12.79 -2.64 35.69
N GLU A 107 -12.08 -3.73 36.04
CA GLU A 107 -11.82 -4.08 37.45
C GLU A 107 -10.96 -3.02 38.16
N PHE A 108 -10.03 -2.38 37.45
CA PHE A 108 -9.28 -1.26 37.99
C PHE A 108 -10.21 -0.08 38.35
N VAL A 109 -11.15 0.29 37.48
CA VAL A 109 -12.15 1.33 37.75
C VAL A 109 -12.99 0.97 38.96
N ASP A 110 -13.46 -0.27 39.05
CA ASP A 110 -14.29 -0.73 40.17
C ASP A 110 -13.53 -0.67 41.49
N SER A 111 -12.29 -1.18 41.55
CA SER A 111 -11.45 -1.12 42.76
C SER A 111 -11.17 0.32 43.23
N ARG A 112 -10.97 1.27 42.30
CA ARG A 112 -10.77 2.69 42.61
C ARG A 112 -12.06 3.37 43.03
N THR A 113 -13.19 2.97 42.44
CA THR A 113 -14.52 3.45 42.83
C THR A 113 -14.84 3.06 44.26
N GLU A 114 -14.58 1.81 44.65
CA GLU A 114 -14.75 1.32 46.02
C GLU A 114 -13.87 2.10 47.00
N SER A 115 -12.58 2.26 46.66
CA SER A 115 -11.63 3.07 47.46
C SER A 115 -12.05 4.53 47.60
N ALA A 116 -12.77 5.06 46.60
CA ALA A 116 -13.29 6.43 46.58
C ALA A 116 -14.74 6.54 47.10
N LYS A 117 -15.19 5.60 47.95
CA LYS A 117 -16.53 5.58 48.57
C LYS A 117 -17.68 5.63 47.55
N GLY A 118 -17.53 4.92 46.42
CA GLY A 118 -18.55 4.82 45.37
C GLY A 118 -18.45 5.86 44.25
N ASN A 119 -17.45 6.74 44.28
CA ASN A 119 -17.29 7.76 43.23
C ASN A 119 -16.67 7.20 41.95
N LYS A 120 -17.51 6.77 41.00
CA LYS A 120 -17.07 6.25 39.69
C LYS A 120 -16.23 7.24 38.88
N PHE A 121 -16.47 8.55 39.01
CA PHE A 121 -15.65 9.56 38.32
C PHE A 121 -14.20 9.52 38.78
N ALA A 122 -13.95 9.17 40.05
CA ALA A 122 -12.60 9.04 40.57
C ALA A 122 -11.86 7.85 39.95
N GLY A 123 -12.54 6.70 39.80
CA GLY A 123 -11.98 5.53 39.12
C GLY A 123 -11.62 5.83 37.66
N TRP A 124 -12.52 6.46 36.90
CA TRP A 124 -12.27 6.81 35.50
C TRP A 124 -11.17 7.85 35.30
N ARG A 125 -10.98 8.77 36.26
CA ARG A 125 -9.89 9.77 36.23
C ARG A 125 -8.52 9.11 36.21
N GLU A 126 -8.35 7.99 36.92
CA GLU A 126 -7.10 7.23 36.95
C GLU A 126 -7.01 6.19 35.83
N ALA A 127 -8.14 5.59 35.44
CA ALA A 127 -8.17 4.55 34.42
C ALA A 127 -7.97 5.09 33.00
N THR A 128 -8.51 6.28 32.70
CA THR A 128 -8.43 6.86 31.36
C THR A 128 -6.98 7.08 30.90
N PRO A 129 -6.08 7.70 31.70
CA PRO A 129 -4.67 7.82 31.33
C PRO A 129 -3.98 6.47 31.10
N LYS A 130 -4.31 5.45 31.89
CA LYS A 130 -3.77 4.09 31.70
C LYS A 130 -4.19 3.51 30.36
N HIS A 131 -5.49 3.52 30.07
CA HIS A 131 -6.01 3.06 28.78
C HIS A 131 -5.36 3.79 27.61
N ASN A 132 -5.27 5.13 27.68
CA ASN A 132 -4.64 5.94 26.64
C ASN A 132 -3.17 5.58 26.45
N SER A 133 -2.42 5.32 27.53
CA SER A 133 -1.02 4.91 27.42
C SER A 133 -0.81 3.57 26.68
N LEU A 134 -1.78 2.65 26.76
CA LEU A 134 -1.76 1.42 25.97
C LEU A 134 -2.02 1.71 24.49
N VAL A 135 -3.03 2.54 24.21
CA VAL A 135 -3.36 2.98 22.85
C VAL A 135 -2.15 3.66 22.21
N ASP A 136 -1.55 4.62 22.92
CA ASP A 136 -0.35 5.33 22.47
C ASP A 136 0.81 4.38 22.19
N ALA A 137 1.07 3.41 23.08
CA ALA A 137 2.12 2.41 22.87
C ALA A 137 1.91 1.59 21.58
N MET A 138 0.66 1.21 21.26
CA MET A 138 0.35 0.52 20.01
C MET A 138 0.50 1.45 18.80
N LEU A 139 -0.01 2.67 18.87
CA LEU A 139 -0.02 3.60 17.74
C LEU A 139 1.36 4.12 17.38
N GLN A 140 2.19 4.41 18.39
CA GLN A 140 3.54 4.97 18.22
C GLN A 140 4.61 3.92 17.93
N SER A 141 4.27 2.62 18.03
CA SER A 141 5.24 1.54 17.82
C SER A 141 5.91 1.60 16.44
N GLN A 142 7.21 1.31 16.37
CA GLN A 142 7.92 1.19 15.09
C GLN A 142 7.64 -0.15 14.38
N MET A 143 6.97 -1.08 15.06
CA MET A 143 6.50 -2.35 14.48
C MET A 143 5.15 -2.18 13.78
N HIS A 144 4.80 -3.12 12.93
CA HIS A 144 3.41 -3.36 12.55
C HIS A 144 2.65 -3.92 13.76
N VAL A 145 1.38 -3.54 13.93
CA VAL A 145 0.56 -4.00 15.06
C VAL A 145 -0.75 -4.57 14.53
N ILE A 146 -1.03 -5.81 14.92
CA ILE A 146 -2.34 -6.45 14.76
C ILE A 146 -2.90 -6.69 16.16
N ALA A 147 -4.10 -6.18 16.46
CA ALA A 147 -4.77 -6.43 17.72
C ALA A 147 -6.06 -7.20 17.48
N THR A 148 -6.22 -8.34 18.15
CA THR A 148 -7.49 -9.07 18.13
C THR A 148 -8.39 -8.56 19.26
N MET A 149 -9.70 -8.53 18.98
CA MET A 149 -10.71 -8.15 19.95
C MET A 149 -11.86 -9.14 19.91
N ARG A 150 -12.26 -9.61 21.08
CA ARG A 150 -13.48 -10.40 21.24
C ARG A 150 -14.67 -9.47 21.03
N SER A 151 -15.70 -9.91 20.34
CA SER A 151 -16.96 -9.17 20.20
C SER A 151 -18.12 -9.84 20.92
N LYS A 152 -19.04 -9.03 21.44
CA LYS A 152 -20.36 -9.53 21.86
C LYS A 152 -21.22 -9.66 20.61
N THR A 153 -21.97 -10.76 20.54
CA THR A 153 -22.95 -10.90 19.47
C THR A 153 -24.17 -10.08 19.84
N GLU A 154 -24.48 -9.07 19.04
CA GLU A 154 -25.72 -8.32 19.16
C GLU A 154 -26.77 -8.96 18.24
N TYR A 155 -27.93 -9.27 18.81
CA TYR A 155 -29.08 -9.80 18.08
C TYR A 155 -30.17 -8.73 18.11
N VAL A 156 -30.62 -8.30 16.94
CA VAL A 156 -31.83 -7.48 16.83
C VAL A 156 -32.95 -8.34 16.25
N LEU A 157 -34.17 -8.11 16.71
CA LEU A 157 -35.33 -8.76 16.12
C LEU A 157 -35.67 -8.05 14.81
N VAL A 158 -35.59 -8.76 13.70
CA VAL A 158 -36.02 -8.28 12.38
C VAL A 158 -37.26 -9.05 11.97
N ASP A 159 -38.23 -8.37 11.38
CA ASP A 159 -39.40 -9.03 10.83
C ASP A 159 -38.98 -9.82 9.58
N ASP A 160 -39.30 -11.12 9.54
CA ASP A 160 -39.17 -11.91 8.33
C ASP A 160 -40.21 -11.49 7.27
N GLU A 161 -40.12 -12.04 6.06
CA GLU A 161 -41.07 -11.77 4.97
C GLU A 161 -42.54 -12.12 5.31
N ARG A 162 -42.78 -12.78 6.45
CA ARG A 162 -44.10 -13.16 6.99
C ARG A 162 -44.48 -12.36 8.25
N GLY A 163 -43.72 -11.31 8.61
CA GLY A 163 -43.98 -10.45 9.76
C GLY A 163 -43.64 -11.08 11.11
N LYS A 164 -42.89 -12.19 11.15
CA LYS A 164 -42.43 -12.82 12.39
C LYS A 164 -41.09 -12.22 12.79
N LYS A 165 -41.01 -11.72 14.03
CA LYS A 165 -39.75 -11.27 14.65
C LYS A 165 -38.79 -12.44 14.80
N VAL A 166 -37.76 -12.48 13.97
CA VAL A 166 -36.66 -13.43 14.07
C VAL A 166 -35.41 -12.70 14.59
N PRO A 167 -34.66 -13.28 15.55
CA PRO A 167 -33.38 -12.72 15.97
C PRO A 167 -32.41 -12.77 14.79
N LYS A 168 -32.11 -11.61 14.21
CA LYS A 168 -31.05 -11.42 13.24
C LYS A 168 -29.82 -10.93 13.99
N LYS A 169 -28.69 -11.58 13.76
CA LYS A 169 -27.40 -11.11 14.25
C LYS A 169 -27.10 -9.77 13.58
N VAL A 170 -27.09 -8.69 14.34
CA VAL A 170 -26.88 -7.33 13.84
C VAL A 170 -25.85 -6.68 14.72
N GLY A 171 -24.60 -6.71 14.24
CA GLY A 171 -23.46 -6.12 14.92
C GLY A 171 -22.63 -7.11 15.72
N MET A 172 -21.32 -6.89 15.68
CA MET A 172 -20.33 -7.57 16.51
C MET A 172 -19.55 -6.50 17.28
N ALA A 173 -20.16 -5.91 18.31
CA ALA A 173 -19.51 -4.84 19.07
C ALA A 173 -18.27 -5.39 19.81
N PRO A 174 -17.07 -4.80 19.62
CA PRO A 174 -15.88 -5.25 20.32
C PRO A 174 -16.01 -5.02 21.82
N ILE A 175 -15.51 -5.97 22.62
CA ILE A 175 -15.37 -5.83 24.07
C ILE A 175 -14.16 -4.92 24.32
N GLN A 176 -14.43 -3.61 24.30
CA GLN A 176 -13.44 -2.56 24.46
C GLN A 176 -14.14 -1.22 24.78
N ARG A 177 -13.36 -0.19 25.12
CA ARG A 177 -13.83 1.20 25.10
C ARG A 177 -14.42 1.56 23.74
N GLU A 178 -15.56 2.24 23.76
CA GLU A 178 -16.18 2.81 22.57
C GLU A 178 -15.18 3.70 21.82
N GLY A 179 -15.10 3.51 20.50
CA GLY A 179 -14.22 4.25 19.61
C GLY A 179 -12.81 3.68 19.43
N MET A 180 -12.45 2.55 20.06
CA MET A 180 -11.15 1.91 19.83
C MET A 180 -10.91 1.54 18.35
N ASP A 181 -11.96 1.19 17.63
CA ASP A 181 -11.94 0.93 16.19
C ASP A 181 -11.47 2.16 15.38
N PHE A 182 -11.67 3.38 15.88
CA PHE A 182 -11.16 4.61 15.25
C PHE A 182 -9.63 4.72 15.24
N GLU A 183 -8.94 3.97 16.10
CA GLU A 183 -7.48 4.01 16.22
C GLU A 183 -6.77 3.18 15.14
N PHE A 184 -7.43 2.16 14.59
CA PHE A 184 -6.83 1.27 13.59
C PHE A 184 -6.93 1.82 12.16
N THR A 185 -5.98 1.49 11.29
CA THR A 185 -6.05 1.85 9.85
C THR A 185 -6.98 0.91 9.09
N LEU A 186 -7.01 -0.36 9.49
CA LEU A 186 -7.86 -1.41 8.95
C LEU A 186 -8.57 -2.13 10.11
N VAL A 187 -9.85 -2.45 9.95
CA VAL A 187 -10.60 -3.30 10.89
C VAL A 187 -11.37 -4.35 10.12
N PHE A 188 -11.17 -5.61 10.50
CA PHE A 188 -11.88 -6.77 9.97
C PHE A 188 -12.77 -7.38 11.05
N ASP A 189 -14.01 -7.68 10.70
CA ASP A 189 -14.93 -8.48 11.51
C ASP A 189 -14.99 -9.90 10.98
N VAL A 190 -14.65 -10.89 11.81
CA VAL A 190 -14.58 -12.30 11.43
C VAL A 190 -15.74 -13.06 12.03
N ASP A 191 -16.53 -13.71 11.16
CA ASP A 191 -17.67 -14.53 11.57
C ASP A 191 -17.22 -15.88 12.17
N GLN A 192 -18.06 -16.44 13.05
CA GLN A 192 -17.73 -17.68 13.77
C GLN A 192 -17.90 -18.94 12.93
N GLU A 193 -18.87 -18.96 12.03
CA GLU A 193 -19.32 -20.17 11.34
C GLU A 193 -18.36 -20.57 10.22
N ARG A 194 -17.89 -19.59 9.45
CA ARG A 194 -17.10 -19.82 8.24
C ARG A 194 -15.73 -19.15 8.27
N HIS A 195 -15.42 -18.39 9.32
CA HIS A 195 -14.18 -17.61 9.45
C HIS A 195 -14.00 -16.60 8.30
N ILE A 196 -15.11 -16.12 7.75
CA ILE A 196 -15.15 -15.07 6.74
C ILE A 196 -14.98 -13.73 7.45
N ALA A 197 -14.03 -12.96 6.96
CA ALA A 197 -13.80 -11.59 7.36
C ALA A 197 -14.54 -10.64 6.42
N THR A 198 -15.15 -9.62 7.02
CA THR A 198 -15.67 -8.43 6.34
C THR A 198 -14.95 -7.19 6.85
N THR A 199 -14.72 -6.22 5.98
CA THR A 199 -14.07 -4.96 6.40
C THR A 199 -15.09 -4.00 6.99
N SER A 200 -14.93 -3.61 8.25
CA SER A 200 -15.73 -2.54 8.88
C SER A 200 -15.05 -1.18 8.82
N LYS A 201 -13.74 -1.16 8.61
CA LYS A 201 -12.98 0.08 8.40
C LYS A 201 -11.82 -0.14 7.47
N ASP A 202 -11.71 0.73 6.47
CA ASP A 202 -10.61 0.72 5.52
C ASP A 202 -10.13 2.14 5.19
N ARG A 203 -8.88 2.47 5.53
CA ARG A 203 -8.22 3.72 5.09
C ARG A 203 -7.25 3.50 3.91
N THR A 204 -7.15 2.27 3.44
CA THR A 204 -6.27 1.83 2.36
C THR A 204 -6.98 1.68 1.03
N GLU A 205 -8.31 1.52 1.06
CA GLU A 205 -9.20 1.27 -0.09
C GLU A 205 -8.95 -0.07 -0.80
N ILE A 206 -8.03 -0.91 -0.30
CA ILE A 206 -7.73 -2.22 -0.92
C ILE A 206 -8.68 -3.33 -0.47
N PHE A 207 -9.49 -3.10 0.57
CA PHE A 207 -10.45 -4.07 1.11
C PHE A 207 -11.87 -3.51 1.19
N ASP A 208 -12.20 -2.48 0.40
CA ASP A 208 -13.56 -1.98 0.30
C ASP A 208 -14.50 -3.10 -0.21
N GLY A 209 -15.60 -3.33 0.51
CA GLY A 209 -16.52 -4.43 0.25
C GLY A 209 -15.93 -5.84 0.40
N PHE A 210 -14.74 -5.99 0.99
CA PHE A 210 -14.11 -7.30 1.13
C PHE A 210 -14.98 -8.26 1.95
N HIS A 211 -15.11 -9.48 1.44
CA HIS A 211 -15.84 -10.58 2.07
C HIS A 211 -15.15 -11.90 1.69
N GLY A 212 -14.29 -12.39 2.56
CA GLY A 212 -13.52 -13.60 2.31
C GLY A 212 -12.69 -14.05 3.51
N LYS A 213 -11.99 -15.19 3.38
CA LYS A 213 -11.02 -15.60 4.40
C LYS A 213 -9.75 -14.76 4.24
N LEU A 214 -9.23 -14.25 5.35
CA LEU A 214 -7.94 -13.56 5.35
C LEU A 214 -6.81 -14.56 5.09
N THR A 215 -5.84 -14.14 4.31
CA THR A 215 -4.73 -14.97 3.82
C THR A 215 -3.42 -14.18 3.82
N GLU A 216 -2.31 -14.86 3.54
CA GLU A 216 -0.99 -14.26 3.43
C GLU A 216 -0.89 -13.26 2.27
N GLU A 217 -1.57 -13.53 1.16
CA GLU A 217 -1.62 -12.63 0.00
C GLU A 217 -2.26 -11.29 0.37
N HIS A 218 -3.30 -11.30 1.21
CA HIS A 218 -3.90 -10.07 1.74
C HIS A 218 -2.90 -9.28 2.59
N GLY A 219 -2.09 -9.96 3.40
CA GLY A 219 -0.99 -9.33 4.14
C GLY A 219 0.06 -8.70 3.21
N SER A 220 0.39 -9.37 2.12
CA SER A 220 1.31 -8.87 1.09
C SER A 220 0.77 -7.62 0.39
N SER A 221 -0.53 -7.57 0.09
CA SER A 221 -1.19 -6.38 -0.44
C SER A 221 -1.13 -5.19 0.53
N ILE A 222 -1.31 -5.45 1.83
CA ILE A 222 -1.16 -4.42 2.87
C ILE A 222 0.27 -3.89 2.89
N ARG A 223 1.28 -4.78 2.83
CA ARG A 223 2.69 -4.38 2.78
C ARG A 223 2.97 -3.47 1.60
N ALA A 224 2.55 -3.88 0.40
CA ALA A 224 2.75 -3.10 -0.82
C ALA A 224 2.13 -1.69 -0.70
N TRP A 225 0.93 -1.59 -0.13
CA TRP A 225 0.27 -0.32 0.13
C TRP A 225 1.05 0.55 1.13
N LEU A 226 1.56 -0.03 2.22
CA LEU A 226 2.32 0.69 3.25
C LEU A 226 3.68 1.19 2.72
N GLU A 227 4.33 0.42 1.85
CA GLU A 227 5.65 0.73 1.30
C GLU A 227 5.60 1.70 0.12
N SER A 228 4.45 1.84 -0.53
CA SER A 228 4.19 2.78 -1.63
C SER A 228 4.39 4.25 -1.26
N GLY A 229 4.35 4.58 0.05
CA GLY A 229 4.50 5.95 0.52
C GLY A 229 5.95 6.44 0.41
N GLU A 230 6.14 7.75 0.33
CA GLU A 230 7.47 8.37 0.38
C GLU A 230 8.15 8.09 1.73
N SER A 231 9.46 7.85 1.73
CA SER A 231 10.18 7.58 2.97
C SER A 231 10.21 8.83 3.87
N ALA A 232 10.06 8.67 5.18
CA ALA A 232 9.96 9.78 6.14
C ALA A 232 11.24 10.63 6.30
N LYS A 233 12.31 10.37 5.53
CA LYS A 233 13.63 11.01 5.70
C LYS A 233 13.81 12.40 5.08
N ASN A 234 12.81 13.00 4.44
CA ASN A 234 13.04 14.22 3.63
C ASN A 234 12.56 15.55 4.22
N HIS A 235 12.28 15.67 5.53
CA HIS A 235 11.97 16.97 6.14
C HIS A 235 12.72 17.22 7.45
N ALA A 236 14.03 17.42 7.35
CA ALA A 236 14.81 18.22 8.30
C ALA A 236 15.97 18.87 7.54
N GLY A 237 15.99 20.20 7.51
CA GLY A 237 17.18 21.02 7.26
C GLY A 237 17.86 20.89 5.89
N THR A 238 17.70 21.91 5.07
CA THR A 238 18.70 22.29 4.07
C THR A 238 20.03 22.55 4.78
N THR A 239 20.94 21.58 4.81
CA THR A 239 22.39 21.85 4.84
C THR A 239 23.10 20.67 4.19
N GLN A 240 23.88 20.99 3.16
CA GLN A 240 24.71 20.06 2.40
C GLN A 240 25.83 19.52 3.30
N GLU A 241 26.07 18.20 3.31
CA GLU A 241 27.27 17.55 2.73
C GLU A 241 27.52 16.12 3.26
N GLN A 242 27.79 15.25 2.29
CA GLN A 242 28.70 14.10 2.28
C GLN A 242 28.27 12.73 2.87
N GLN A 243 28.11 11.80 1.92
CA GLN A 243 28.02 10.34 1.98
C GLN A 243 29.46 9.75 2.01
N PRO A 244 29.70 8.46 2.35
CA PRO A 244 29.55 7.43 1.29
C PRO A 244 29.27 5.98 1.75
N SER A 245 28.62 5.20 0.87
CA SER A 245 29.11 3.88 0.43
C SER A 245 28.19 3.24 -0.63
N GLY A 246 28.64 3.20 -1.90
CA GLY A 246 28.07 2.46 -3.05
C GLY A 246 27.56 3.38 -4.19
N PRO A 247 27.98 3.19 -5.48
CA PRO A 247 27.86 4.23 -6.50
C PRO A 247 26.39 4.41 -6.92
N LYS A 248 25.83 5.57 -6.54
CA LYS A 248 24.49 6.02 -6.93
C LYS A 248 24.46 6.67 -8.32
N SER A 249 25.59 6.75 -9.01
CA SER A 249 25.72 7.32 -10.35
C SER A 249 26.90 6.75 -11.13
N ILE A 250 26.91 7.02 -12.44
CA ILE A 250 27.94 6.58 -13.38
C ILE A 250 29.33 7.11 -13.01
N THR A 251 30.37 6.35 -13.36
CA THR A 251 31.77 6.70 -13.12
C THR A 251 32.22 7.88 -13.99
N GLN A 252 33.33 8.55 -13.64
CA GLN A 252 33.87 9.66 -14.46
C GLN A 252 34.23 9.24 -15.88
N ASP A 253 34.73 8.01 -16.08
CA ASP A 253 35.01 7.47 -17.40
C ASP A 253 33.73 7.34 -18.26
N GLN A 254 32.62 6.94 -17.63
CA GLN A 254 31.30 6.86 -18.27
C GLN A 254 30.68 8.25 -18.53
N VAL A 255 30.97 9.24 -17.69
CA VAL A 255 30.59 10.64 -17.95
C VAL A 255 31.30 11.17 -19.19
N MET A 256 32.62 10.94 -19.30
CA MET A 256 33.43 11.35 -20.44
C MET A 256 33.00 10.64 -21.73
N GLU A 257 32.63 9.36 -21.65
CA GLU A 257 32.03 8.60 -22.76
C GLU A 257 30.71 9.24 -23.24
N LEU A 258 29.82 9.63 -22.31
CA LEU A 258 28.57 10.32 -22.65
C LEU A 258 28.80 11.72 -23.19
N GLU A 259 29.74 12.49 -22.67
CA GLU A 259 30.06 13.83 -23.19
C GLU A 259 30.57 13.76 -24.63
N THR A 260 31.45 12.80 -24.91
CA THR A 260 31.96 12.54 -26.26
C THR A 260 30.80 12.20 -27.20
N LYS A 261 29.92 11.29 -26.79
CA LYS A 261 28.79 10.83 -27.60
C LYS A 261 27.71 11.89 -27.80
N ILE A 262 27.44 12.73 -26.80
CA ILE A 262 26.53 13.88 -26.91
C ILE A 262 27.05 14.88 -27.95
N SER A 263 28.36 15.14 -27.95
CA SER A 263 29.01 16.00 -28.93
C SER A 263 28.99 15.39 -30.33
N GLU A 264 29.28 14.09 -30.47
CA GLU A 264 29.27 13.36 -31.75
C GLU A 264 27.88 13.35 -32.41
N VAL A 265 26.81 13.13 -31.63
CA VAL A 265 25.43 13.11 -32.16
C VAL A 265 24.79 14.49 -32.25
N GLY A 266 25.50 15.56 -31.88
CA GLY A 266 24.99 16.93 -31.84
C GLY A 266 23.78 17.11 -30.90
N ALA A 267 23.69 16.34 -29.83
CA ALA A 267 22.58 16.43 -28.90
C ALA A 267 22.70 17.66 -28.00
N ASP A 268 21.62 18.44 -27.90
CA ASP A 268 21.44 19.46 -26.89
C ASP A 268 21.55 18.85 -25.48
N ARG A 269 22.62 19.20 -24.77
CA ARG A 269 23.01 18.64 -23.47
C ARG A 269 21.94 18.87 -22.41
N ASP A 270 21.40 20.08 -22.32
CA ASP A 270 20.42 20.44 -21.30
C ASP A 270 19.10 19.69 -21.52
N LYS A 271 18.67 19.54 -22.78
CA LYS A 271 17.50 18.72 -23.11
C LYS A 271 17.73 17.22 -22.88
N PHE A 272 18.96 16.74 -23.09
CA PHE A 272 19.30 15.34 -22.83
C PHE A 272 19.29 15.03 -21.33
N LEU A 273 19.85 15.94 -20.52
CA LEU A 273 19.80 15.87 -19.06
C LEU A 273 18.36 15.94 -18.54
N ALA A 274 17.56 16.88 -19.05
CA ALA A 274 16.14 16.97 -18.73
C ALA A 274 15.35 15.72 -19.13
N TYR A 275 15.66 15.09 -20.28
CA TYR A 275 15.05 13.82 -20.71
C TYR A 275 15.36 12.69 -19.73
N LEU A 276 16.58 12.66 -19.20
CA LEU A 276 16.96 11.70 -18.17
C LEU A 276 16.47 12.10 -16.78
N GLY A 277 15.94 13.31 -16.60
CA GLY A 277 15.48 13.83 -15.31
C GLY A 277 16.63 14.08 -14.34
N VAL A 278 17.83 14.39 -14.86
CA VAL A 278 19.03 14.71 -14.08
C VAL A 278 19.55 16.09 -14.48
N ASN A 279 20.34 16.72 -13.61
CA ASN A 279 20.83 18.08 -13.86
C ASN A 279 22.26 18.10 -14.42
N ARG A 280 23.05 17.05 -14.20
CA ARG A 280 24.41 16.89 -14.72
C ARG A 280 24.65 15.43 -15.12
N LEU A 281 25.61 15.17 -16.00
CA LEU A 281 25.86 13.81 -16.51
C LEU A 281 26.39 12.88 -15.42
N GLU A 282 27.22 13.40 -14.52
CA GLU A 282 27.70 12.71 -13.31
C GLU A 282 26.59 12.29 -12.33
N ASP A 283 25.39 12.86 -12.48
CA ASP A 283 24.22 12.53 -11.67
C ASP A 283 23.37 11.41 -12.29
N ILE A 284 23.75 10.88 -13.48
CA ILE A 284 23.05 9.76 -14.11
C ILE A 284 23.25 8.51 -13.26
N PRO A 285 22.17 7.84 -12.80
CA PRO A 285 22.28 6.58 -12.08
C PRO A 285 22.95 5.51 -12.94
N ALA A 286 23.82 4.69 -12.34
CA ALA A 286 24.58 3.68 -13.08
C ALA A 286 23.67 2.70 -13.85
N GLU A 287 22.52 2.36 -13.28
CA GLU A 287 21.49 1.51 -13.89
C GLU A 287 20.80 2.14 -15.12
N ARG A 288 20.95 3.46 -15.32
CA ARG A 288 20.40 4.20 -16.47
C ARG A 288 21.43 4.49 -17.57
N MET A 289 22.70 4.12 -17.38
CA MET A 289 23.77 4.33 -18.36
C MET A 289 23.46 3.69 -19.72
N THR A 290 23.06 2.42 -19.73
CA THR A 290 22.73 1.70 -20.97
C THR A 290 21.54 2.33 -21.69
N ALA A 291 20.55 2.82 -20.94
CA ALA A 291 19.40 3.52 -21.51
C ALA A 291 19.78 4.91 -22.07
N ALA A 292 20.66 5.64 -21.38
CA ALA A 292 21.18 6.93 -21.82
C ALA A 292 21.98 6.82 -23.13
N LEU A 293 22.90 5.85 -23.22
CA LEU A 293 23.65 5.56 -24.45
C LEU A 293 22.72 5.19 -25.61
N LYS A 294 21.72 4.32 -25.36
CA LYS A 294 20.73 3.91 -26.37
C LYS A 294 19.86 5.09 -26.85
N ALA A 295 19.56 6.05 -25.98
CA ALA A 295 18.81 7.26 -26.33
C ALA A 295 19.62 8.21 -27.23
N LEU A 296 20.93 8.33 -27.01
CA LEU A 296 21.83 9.07 -27.88
C LEU A 296 22.04 8.35 -29.22
N GLU A 297 22.18 7.02 -29.20
CA GLU A 297 22.26 6.20 -30.42
C GLU A 297 20.99 6.29 -31.28
N ALA A 298 19.83 6.38 -30.64
CA ALA A 298 18.56 6.63 -31.32
C ALA A 298 18.47 8.05 -31.91
N LYS A 299 19.27 9.01 -31.41
CA LYS A 299 19.42 10.35 -31.98
C LYS A 299 20.37 10.38 -33.17
N THR A 300 21.42 9.55 -33.21
CA THR A 300 22.19 9.29 -34.45
C THR A 300 21.32 8.75 -35.58
N LYS A 301 20.26 7.98 -35.26
CA LYS A 301 19.25 7.55 -36.25
C LYS A 301 18.24 8.65 -36.63
N LYS A 302 18.28 9.82 -35.97
CA LYS A 302 17.38 10.97 -36.21
C LYS A 302 18.11 12.20 -36.77
N SER A 303 19.43 12.13 -36.95
CA SER A 303 20.18 13.02 -37.84
C SER A 303 20.46 12.32 -39.17
N ASP A 304 19.42 11.77 -39.78
CA ASP A 304 19.36 11.72 -41.24
C ASP A 304 17.90 11.79 -41.65
N GLY A 305 17.57 12.81 -42.43
CA GLY A 305 16.21 13.04 -42.88
C GLY A 305 15.83 12.03 -43.95
N THR A 306 14.82 11.19 -43.73
CA THR A 306 13.84 10.73 -44.74
C THR A 306 12.75 9.85 -44.09
N PRO A 307 11.54 9.75 -44.68
CA PRO A 307 10.38 9.08 -44.07
C PRO A 307 10.58 7.56 -43.83
N GLY A 308 9.91 7.02 -42.80
CA GLY A 308 9.95 5.60 -42.47
C GLY A 308 9.32 4.72 -43.56
N THR A 309 9.83 3.50 -43.65
CA THR A 309 9.44 2.46 -44.62
C THR A 309 7.95 2.12 -44.54
N VAL A 310 7.40 1.64 -45.68
CA VAL A 310 5.98 1.28 -45.90
C VAL A 310 5.36 0.47 -44.75
N THR A 311 6.16 -0.42 -44.15
CA THR A 311 5.76 -1.36 -43.11
C THR A 311 5.35 -0.65 -41.80
N ASP A 312 6.02 0.44 -41.43
CA ASP A 312 5.74 1.16 -40.18
C ASP A 312 4.46 2.01 -40.28
N ILE A 313 4.22 2.64 -41.44
CA ILE A 313 3.03 3.50 -41.64
C ILE A 313 1.76 2.64 -41.68
N THR A 314 1.81 1.50 -42.37
CA THR A 314 0.65 0.59 -42.52
C THR A 314 0.30 -0.11 -41.21
N ALA A 315 1.29 -0.54 -40.42
CA ALA A 315 1.07 -1.14 -39.10
C ALA A 315 0.37 -0.17 -38.14
N ILE A 316 0.76 1.11 -38.17
CA ILE A 316 0.19 2.17 -37.33
C ILE A 316 -1.28 2.47 -37.71
N LEU A 317 -1.61 2.49 -39.01
CA LEU A 317 -2.98 2.70 -39.48
C LEU A 317 -3.89 1.51 -39.13
N ALA A 318 -3.39 0.28 -39.28
CA ALA A 318 -4.11 -0.94 -38.91
C ALA A 318 -4.41 -1.00 -37.40
N ALA A 319 -3.44 -0.66 -36.55
CA ALA A 319 -3.60 -0.64 -35.10
C ALA A 319 -4.71 0.33 -34.64
N ARG A 320 -4.96 1.39 -35.41
CA ARG A 320 -6.02 2.38 -35.16
C ARG A 320 -7.32 2.12 -35.93
N ARG A 321 -7.39 1.00 -36.66
CA ARG A 321 -8.53 0.62 -37.51
C ARG A 321 -8.92 1.71 -38.52
N ILE A 322 -7.94 2.47 -39.01
CA ILE A 322 -8.16 3.48 -40.06
C ILE A 322 -8.10 2.76 -41.42
N PRO A 323 -9.15 2.82 -42.25
CA PRO A 323 -9.10 2.22 -43.59
C PRO A 323 -8.04 2.91 -44.45
N PHE A 324 -7.23 2.14 -45.18
CA PHE A 324 -6.22 2.68 -46.08
C PHE A 324 -6.02 1.83 -47.34
N LYS A 325 -5.42 2.44 -48.38
CA LYS A 325 -4.98 1.80 -49.62
C LYS A 325 -3.51 2.16 -49.89
N LEU A 326 -2.80 1.22 -50.47
CA LEU A 326 -1.40 1.38 -50.88
C LEU A 326 -1.33 1.51 -52.40
N ASP A 327 -0.63 2.53 -52.88
CA ASP A 327 -0.17 2.62 -54.26
C ASP A 327 1.33 2.34 -54.29
N GLU A 328 1.68 1.11 -54.60
CA GLU A 328 3.08 0.66 -54.67
C GLU A 328 3.84 1.28 -55.83
N THR A 329 3.14 1.70 -56.89
CA THR A 329 3.77 2.29 -58.09
C THR A 329 4.24 3.71 -57.82
N ASN A 330 3.38 4.51 -57.19
CA ASN A 330 3.69 5.91 -56.84
C ASN A 330 4.29 6.06 -55.44
N LYS A 331 4.45 4.95 -54.71
CA LYS A 331 4.88 4.89 -53.32
C LYS A 331 4.04 5.81 -52.44
N GLU A 332 2.71 5.68 -52.48
CA GLU A 332 1.78 6.51 -51.70
C GLU A 332 0.82 5.68 -50.85
N VAL A 333 0.45 6.21 -49.66
CA VAL A 333 -0.59 5.64 -48.80
C VAL A 333 -1.76 6.59 -48.73
N TYR A 334 -2.96 6.05 -48.95
CA TYR A 334 -4.23 6.76 -48.95
C TYR A 334 -5.07 6.29 -47.75
N ALA A 335 -5.24 7.11 -46.73
CA ALA A 335 -6.06 6.82 -45.55
C ALA A 335 -7.43 7.52 -45.63
N THR A 336 -8.50 6.77 -45.35
CA THR A 336 -9.89 7.24 -45.43
C THR A 336 -10.63 6.97 -44.10
N PRO A 337 -10.33 7.73 -43.03
CA PRO A 337 -11.12 7.66 -41.80
C PRO A 337 -12.56 8.11 -42.04
N SER A 338 -13.49 7.67 -41.19
CA SER A 338 -14.88 8.12 -41.24
C SER A 338 -14.99 9.64 -41.13
N TYR A 339 -16.02 10.23 -41.75
CA TYR A 339 -16.23 11.68 -41.70
C TYR A 339 -16.39 12.21 -40.27
N GLN A 340 -16.99 11.41 -39.38
CA GLN A 340 -17.21 11.78 -37.97
C GLN A 340 -15.98 11.52 -37.08
N ASP A 341 -14.95 10.84 -37.58
CA ASP A 341 -13.75 10.48 -36.80
C ASP A 341 -12.70 11.60 -36.84
N THR A 342 -12.87 12.58 -35.95
CA THR A 342 -11.98 13.73 -35.80
C THR A 342 -10.62 13.35 -35.20
N ALA A 343 -10.58 12.34 -34.33
CA ALA A 343 -9.35 11.88 -33.67
C ALA A 343 -8.37 11.25 -34.67
N SER A 344 -8.86 10.43 -35.60
CA SER A 344 -8.02 9.84 -36.66
C SER A 344 -7.52 10.90 -37.65
N LYS A 345 -8.34 11.90 -37.98
CA LYS A 345 -7.93 13.02 -38.85
C LYS A 345 -6.79 13.84 -38.24
N GLU A 346 -6.88 14.16 -36.95
CA GLU A 346 -5.82 14.91 -36.27
C GLU A 346 -4.55 14.08 -36.16
N PHE A 347 -4.68 12.79 -35.87
CA PHE A 347 -3.55 11.87 -35.89
C PHE A 347 -2.84 11.82 -37.25
N LEU A 348 -3.58 11.72 -38.36
CA LEU A 348 -3.01 11.67 -39.70
C LEU A 348 -2.19 12.93 -40.02
N LYS A 349 -2.65 14.12 -39.60
CA LYS A 349 -1.88 15.37 -39.71
C LYS A 349 -0.56 15.29 -38.93
N THR A 350 -0.57 14.79 -37.69
CA THR A 350 0.66 14.66 -36.89
C THR A 350 1.68 13.70 -37.51
N LYS A 351 1.21 12.79 -38.38
CA LYS A 351 2.06 11.84 -39.12
C LYS A 351 2.44 12.33 -40.52
N GLY A 352 2.07 13.56 -40.88
CA GLY A 352 2.47 14.18 -42.14
C GLY A 352 1.57 13.88 -43.33
N PHE A 353 0.43 13.22 -43.12
CA PHE A 353 -0.57 13.03 -44.17
C PHE A 353 -1.22 14.37 -44.53
N LYS A 354 -1.45 14.60 -45.82
CA LYS A 354 -2.14 15.79 -46.34
C LYS A 354 -3.47 15.39 -46.96
N TRP A 355 -4.52 16.15 -46.68
CA TRP A 355 -5.81 15.93 -47.30
C TRP A 355 -5.75 16.25 -48.80
N SER A 356 -6.17 15.31 -49.65
CA SER A 356 -6.35 15.51 -51.08
C SER A 356 -7.83 15.51 -51.43
N SER A 357 -8.32 16.63 -51.95
CA SER A 357 -9.70 16.76 -52.43
C SER A 357 -9.97 15.89 -53.66
N SER A 358 -8.97 15.68 -54.52
CA SER A 358 -9.09 14.86 -55.73
C SER A 358 -9.31 13.38 -55.41
N TYR A 359 -8.63 12.86 -54.39
CA TYR A 359 -8.74 11.45 -53.98
C TYR A 359 -9.69 11.23 -52.81
N LYS A 360 -10.25 12.30 -52.23
CA LYS A 360 -11.06 12.30 -51.00
C LYS A 360 -10.42 11.47 -49.87
N ALA A 361 -9.10 11.58 -49.74
CA ALA A 361 -8.29 10.79 -48.81
C ALA A 361 -7.15 11.61 -48.23
N TRP A 362 -6.64 11.16 -47.09
CA TRP A 362 -5.39 11.65 -46.51
C TRP A 362 -4.22 10.90 -47.14
N VAL A 363 -3.28 11.62 -47.75
CA VAL A 363 -2.20 11.03 -48.56
C VAL A 363 -0.84 11.35 -47.96
N ILE A 364 0.06 10.37 -47.96
CA ILE A 364 1.48 10.56 -47.68
C ILE A 364 2.31 9.79 -48.72
N LYS A 365 3.42 10.40 -49.14
CA LYS A 365 4.45 9.70 -49.93
C LYS A 365 5.32 8.89 -49.00
N MET A 366 5.48 7.61 -49.32
CA MET A 366 6.38 6.71 -48.67
C MET A 366 7.80 6.99 -49.15
N ALA A 367 8.77 6.96 -48.23
CA ALA A 367 10.16 6.96 -48.65
C ALA A 367 10.48 5.66 -49.39
N ALA A 368 11.48 5.72 -50.26
CA ALA A 368 11.96 4.56 -50.98
C ALA A 368 12.52 3.50 -50.04
#